data_AF-A0A1V5WBR5-F1
#
_entry.id   AF-A0A1V5WBR5-F1
#
_cell.length_a   1.000
_cell.length_b   1.000
_cell.length_c   1.000
_cell.angle_alpha   90.00
_cell.angle_beta   90.00
_cell.angle_gamma   90.00
#
_symmetry.space_group_name_H-M   'P 1'
#
loop_
_entity.id
_entity.type
_entity.pdbx_description
1 polymer ?
#
loop_
_entity_poly.entity_id
_entity_poly.type
_entity_poly.pdbx_seq_one_letter_code
_entity_poly.pdbx_strand_id
1 'polypeptide(L)'
;MEKNSVNNKVERPQNKHLKPFKKGECGNPDGRPLGQRNYATIYREALIKLGKLNNKTPEELEEEILSMGLLNARRGDYRFYKDILDRLYGTPVSRTELTGKDGQDLFPDKDTIDKTDEALKDYINGNRANTKTEKP
;
A
#
# COMPACT_ATOMS: atom_id res chain seq x y z
N MET A 1 -16.71 -6.59 -43.58
CA MET A 1 -16.38 -5.95 -42.28
C MET A 1 -15.02 -6.47 -41.85
N GLU A 2 -13.96 -5.82 -42.31
CA GLU A 2 -12.58 -6.17 -41.94
C GLU A 2 -12.31 -5.74 -40.49
N LYS A 3 -11.74 -6.66 -39.71
CA LYS A 3 -11.36 -6.40 -38.33
C LYS A 3 -10.01 -5.67 -38.35
N ASN A 4 -10.01 -4.41 -37.92
CA ASN A 4 -8.79 -3.64 -37.65
C ASN A 4 -7.95 -4.34 -36.56
N SER A 5 -7.00 -5.18 -36.98
CA SER A 5 -6.01 -5.77 -36.09
C SER A 5 -4.87 -4.78 -35.92
N VAL A 6 -5.00 -3.86 -34.96
CA VAL A 6 -3.91 -2.94 -34.60
C VAL A 6 -2.80 -3.77 -33.96
N ASN A 7 -1.73 -4.01 -34.72
CA ASN A 7 -0.57 -4.79 -34.29
C ASN A 7 0.29 -3.94 -33.35
N ASN A 8 -0.11 -3.84 -32.09
CA ASN A 8 0.50 -3.02 -31.03
C ASN A 8 1.79 -3.66 -30.46
N LYS A 9 2.79 -3.92 -31.31
CA LYS A 9 4.15 -4.27 -30.87
C LYS A 9 5.10 -3.10 -31.04
N VAL A 10 4.78 -1.95 -30.44
CA VAL A 10 5.78 -0.89 -30.26
C VAL A 10 6.53 -1.19 -28.98
N GLU A 11 7.70 -1.81 -29.08
CA GLU A 11 8.60 -2.02 -27.95
C GLU A 11 9.04 -0.65 -27.41
N ARG A 12 8.43 -0.21 -26.31
CA ARG A 12 8.84 1.00 -25.61
C ARG A 12 10.20 0.72 -24.96
N PRO A 13 11.16 1.66 -24.96
CA PRO A 13 12.49 1.45 -24.37
C PRO A 13 12.43 1.02 -22.89
N GLN A 14 11.37 1.42 -22.20
CA GLN A 14 11.02 1.06 -20.82
C GLN A 14 10.80 -0.46 -20.63
N ASN A 15 10.31 -1.16 -21.67
CA ASN A 15 9.89 -2.55 -21.62
C ASN A 15 11.00 -3.53 -22.08
N LYS A 16 12.17 -3.01 -22.48
CA LYS A 16 13.26 -3.80 -23.06
C LYS A 16 13.74 -4.96 -22.17
N HIS A 17 13.57 -4.83 -20.85
CA HIS A 17 13.98 -5.83 -19.86
C HIS A 17 12.80 -6.56 -19.21
N LEU A 18 11.55 -6.20 -19.54
CA LEU A 18 10.38 -6.83 -18.98
C LEU A 18 9.98 -8.03 -19.84
N LYS A 19 9.81 -9.19 -19.20
CA LYS A 19 9.23 -10.38 -19.84
C LYS A 19 7.71 -10.32 -19.63
N PRO A 20 6.91 -10.08 -20.69
CA PRO A 20 5.46 -10.03 -20.54
C PRO A 20 4.92 -11.43 -20.20
N PHE A 21 3.98 -11.49 -19.25
CA PHE A 21 3.26 -12.72 -18.93
C PHE A 21 2.31 -13.08 -20.07
N LYS A 22 2.03 -14.38 -20.26
CA LYS A 22 1.02 -14.78 -21.25
C LYS A 22 -0.35 -14.32 -20.78
N LYS A 23 -1.24 -14.04 -21.74
CA LYS A 23 -2.61 -13.64 -21.43
C LYS A 23 -3.30 -14.77 -20.66
N GLY A 24 -3.73 -14.47 -19.42
CA GLY A 24 -4.36 -15.45 -18.52
C GLY A 24 -3.39 -16.12 -17.53
N GLU A 25 -2.08 -15.87 -17.63
CA GLU A 25 -1.09 -16.31 -16.66
C GLU A 25 -0.70 -15.13 -15.75
N CYS A 26 -0.51 -15.38 -14.45
CA CYS A 26 0.02 -14.38 -13.53
C CYS A 26 1.52 -14.60 -13.31
N GLY A 27 2.25 -13.53 -12.94
CA GLY A 27 3.68 -13.62 -12.67
C GLY A 27 4.07 -14.34 -11.38
N ASN A 28 3.07 -14.68 -10.55
CA ASN A 28 3.24 -15.42 -9.32
C ASN A 28 2.08 -16.42 -9.14
N PRO A 29 2.09 -17.55 -9.88
CA PRO A 29 0.99 -18.53 -9.92
C PRO A 29 0.70 -19.15 -8.54
N ASP A 30 1.75 -19.34 -7.73
CA ASP A 30 1.62 -19.90 -6.38
C ASP A 30 1.20 -18.87 -5.33
N GLY A 31 1.05 -17.61 -5.73
CA GLY A 31 0.61 -16.53 -4.86
C GLY A 31 1.57 -16.24 -3.71
N ARG A 32 1.04 -15.68 -2.62
CA ARG A 32 1.83 -15.49 -1.39
C ARG A 32 2.12 -16.88 -0.81
N PRO A 33 3.38 -17.24 -0.49
CA PRO A 33 3.69 -18.56 0.01
C PRO A 33 2.87 -18.85 1.27
N LEU A 34 2.26 -20.03 1.28
CA LEU A 34 1.40 -20.49 2.36
C LEU A 34 2.21 -20.56 3.66
N GLY A 35 1.67 -20.03 4.76
CA GLY A 35 2.35 -20.03 6.07
C GLY A 35 3.23 -18.81 6.34
N GLN A 36 3.24 -17.80 5.48
CA GLN A 36 3.83 -16.49 5.80
C GLN A 36 3.22 -15.94 7.11
N ARG A 37 4.08 -15.72 8.10
CA ARG A 37 3.66 -15.44 9.48
C ARG A 37 3.23 -13.99 9.62
N ASN A 38 2.03 -13.77 10.17
CA ASN A 38 1.57 -12.44 10.54
C ASN A 38 2.29 -11.97 11.82
N TYR A 39 2.23 -10.66 12.09
CA TYR A 39 2.90 -10.08 13.26
C TYR A 39 2.39 -10.67 14.58
N ALA A 40 1.08 -10.93 14.69
CA ALA A 40 0.49 -11.56 15.88
C ALA A 40 1.10 -12.95 16.18
N THR A 41 1.37 -13.76 15.15
CA THR A 41 2.03 -15.06 15.30
C THR A 41 3.50 -14.93 15.69
N ILE A 42 4.20 -13.90 15.20
CA ILE A 42 5.57 -13.61 15.61
C ILE A 42 5.61 -13.16 17.08
N TYR A 43 4.70 -12.26 17.46
CA TYR A 43 4.58 -11.73 18.81
C TYR A 43 4.27 -12.84 19.83
N ARG A 44 3.26 -13.68 19.57
CA ARG A 44 2.90 -14.81 20.44
C ARG A 44 4.07 -15.77 20.63
N GLU A 45 4.78 -16.12 19.57
CA GLU A 45 5.95 -17.00 19.69
C GLU A 45 7.11 -16.35 20.45
N ALA A 46 7.29 -15.04 20.32
CA ALA A 46 8.27 -14.31 21.11
C ALA A 46 7.92 -14.36 22.60
N LEU A 47 6.65 -14.15 22.96
CA LEU A 47 6.16 -14.29 24.33
C LEU A 47 6.38 -15.71 24.87
N ILE A 48 6.06 -16.75 24.10
CA ILE A 48 6.30 -18.15 24.51
C ILE A 48 7.79 -18.41 24.76
N LYS A 49 8.67 -17.89 23.90
CA LYS A 49 10.13 -18.04 24.06
C LYS A 49 10.62 -17.31 25.31
N LEU A 50 10.16 -16.08 25.54
CA LEU A 50 10.49 -15.30 26.74
C LEU A 50 9.94 -15.92 28.02
N GLY A 51 8.72 -16.46 27.98
CA GLY A 51 8.10 -17.15 29.12
C GLY A 51 8.92 -18.36 29.56
N LYS A 52 9.41 -19.15 28.60
CA LYS A 52 10.32 -20.27 28.87
C LYS A 52 11.65 -19.84 29.49
N LEU A 53 12.17 -18.66 29.12
CA LEU A 53 13.43 -18.14 29.68
C LEU A 53 13.24 -17.59 31.10
N ASN A 54 12.09 -16.93 31.35
CA ASN A 54 11.81 -16.23 32.60
C ASN A 54 10.97 -17.05 33.60
N ASN A 55 10.66 -18.31 33.28
CA ASN A 55 9.74 -19.18 34.02
C ASN A 55 8.38 -18.52 34.31
N LYS A 56 7.86 -17.77 33.32
CA LYS A 56 6.56 -17.08 33.38
C LYS A 56 5.65 -17.61 32.28
N THR A 57 4.34 -17.47 32.49
CA THR A 57 3.38 -17.73 31.42
C THR A 57 3.43 -16.62 30.36
N PRO A 58 3.11 -16.90 29.09
CA PRO A 58 2.99 -15.86 28.05
C PRO A 58 2.02 -14.74 28.45
N GLU A 59 0.94 -15.09 29.14
CA GLU A 59 -0.10 -14.17 29.62
C GLU A 59 0.45 -13.21 30.69
N GLU A 60 1.21 -13.72 31.68
CA GLU A 60 1.87 -12.90 32.70
C GLU A 60 2.84 -11.89 32.08
N LEU A 61 3.58 -12.28 31.04
CA LEU A 61 4.48 -11.38 30.33
C LEU A 61 3.72 -10.31 29.53
N GLU A 62 2.58 -10.66 28.96
CA GLU A 62 1.74 -9.70 28.26
C GLU A 62 1.14 -8.67 29.22
N GLU A 63 0.68 -9.09 30.41
CA GLU A 63 0.26 -8.20 31.49
C GLU A 63 1.39 -7.29 31.97
N GLU A 64 2.61 -7.82 32.10
CA GLU A 64 3.79 -7.04 32.48
C GLU A 64 4.11 -5.96 31.43
N ILE A 65 4.12 -6.33 30.15
CA ILE A 65 4.30 -5.38 29.04
C ILE A 65 3.19 -4.31 29.07
N LEU A 66 1.94 -4.70 29.29
CA LEU A 66 0.83 -3.75 29.38
C LEU A 66 0.99 -2.79 30.56
N SER A 67 1.39 -3.29 31.73
CA SER A 67 1.61 -2.48 32.94
C SER A 67 2.74 -1.45 32.74
N MET A 68 3.85 -1.87 32.12
CA MET A 68 4.95 -0.98 31.75
C MET A 68 4.52 0.02 30.69
N GLY A 69 3.65 -0.40 29.76
CA GLY A 69 3.03 0.48 28.77
C GLY A 69 2.24 1.61 29.39
N LEU A 70 1.37 1.29 30.35
CA LEU A 70 0.57 2.28 31.07
C LEU A 70 1.46 3.24 31.88
N LEU A 71 2.50 2.72 32.53
CA LEU A 71 3.42 3.53 33.32
C LEU A 71 4.24 4.51 32.48
N ASN A 72 4.73 4.08 31.32
CA ASN A 72 5.46 4.94 30.38
C ASN A 72 4.52 5.91 29.65
N ALA A 73 3.31 5.49 29.31
CA ALA A 73 2.30 6.36 28.74
C ALA A 73 1.94 7.51 29.69
N ARG A 74 1.87 7.25 31.00
CA ARG A 74 1.69 8.30 32.02
C ARG A 74 2.82 9.34 32.01
N ARG A 75 4.03 8.96 31.59
CA ARG A 75 5.19 9.85 31.44
C ARG A 75 5.26 10.54 30.08
N GLY A 76 4.33 10.22 29.16
CA GLY A 76 4.28 10.76 27.81
C GLY A 76 5.00 9.92 26.74
N ASP A 77 5.64 8.81 27.10
CA ASP A 77 6.26 7.89 26.14
C ASP A 77 5.41 6.63 25.95
N TYR A 78 4.60 6.62 24.89
CA TYR A 78 3.68 5.52 24.59
C TYR A 78 3.84 4.97 23.16
N ARG A 79 4.83 5.44 22.39
CA ARG A 79 4.96 5.15 20.95
C ARG A 79 5.13 3.66 20.69
N PHE A 80 6.03 3.02 21.43
CA PHE A 80 6.29 1.59 21.29
C PHE A 80 5.04 0.73 21.55
N TYR A 81 4.30 1.04 22.62
CA TYR A 81 3.11 0.29 23.01
C TYR A 81 1.96 0.53 22.05
N LYS A 82 1.78 1.78 21.59
CA LYS A 82 0.83 2.12 20.53
C LYS A 82 1.09 1.28 19.28
N ASP A 83 2.35 1.19 18.84
CA ASP A 83 2.70 0.42 17.64
C ASP A 83 2.43 -1.08 17.81
N ILE A 84 2.64 -1.64 19.01
CA ILE A 84 2.28 -3.04 19.30
C ILE A 84 0.76 -3.22 19.19
N LEU A 85 -0.03 -2.36 19.83
CA LEU A 85 -1.49 -2.45 19.82
C LEU A 85 -2.05 -2.27 18.40
N ASP A 86 -1.57 -1.28 17.65
CA ASP A 86 -1.99 -1.01 16.28
C ASP A 86 -1.66 -2.19 15.35
N ARG A 87 -0.57 -2.91 15.58
CA ARG A 87 -0.21 -4.10 14.80
C ARG A 87 -0.98 -5.36 15.20
N LEU A 88 -1.41 -5.45 16.46
CA LEU A 88 -2.17 -6.60 16.97
C LEU A 88 -3.67 -6.48 16.67
N TYR A 89 -4.24 -5.30 16.89
CA TYR A 89 -5.69 -5.05 16.85
C TYR A 89 -6.12 -4.15 15.69
N GLY A 90 -5.16 -3.49 15.03
CA GLY A 90 -5.44 -2.51 13.98
C GLY A 90 -5.60 -1.10 14.55
N THR A 91 -5.51 -0.12 13.65
CA THR A 91 -5.77 1.28 13.98
C THR A 91 -7.27 1.60 13.90
N PRO A 92 -7.75 2.59 14.66
CA PRO A 92 -9.10 3.11 14.49
C PRO A 92 -9.40 3.50 13.04
N VAL A 93 -10.64 3.24 12.57
CA VAL A 93 -11.06 3.63 11.23
C VAL A 93 -11.11 5.15 11.14
N SER A 94 -10.20 5.74 10.37
CA SER A 94 -10.24 7.16 10.04
C SER A 94 -11.15 7.37 8.83
N ARG A 95 -12.23 8.13 9.01
CA ARG A 95 -13.07 8.61 7.92
C ARG A 95 -12.61 10.01 7.55
N THR A 96 -12.01 10.15 6.38
CA THR A 96 -11.62 11.44 5.83
C THR A 96 -12.61 11.81 4.73
N GLU A 97 -13.26 12.95 4.88
CA GLU A 97 -14.05 13.55 3.79
C GLU A 97 -13.08 14.06 2.72
N LEU A 98 -13.21 13.54 1.51
CA LEU A 98 -12.40 13.95 0.36
C LEU A 98 -13.19 14.99 -0.43
N THR A 99 -12.78 16.25 -0.35
CA THR A 99 -13.33 17.35 -1.13
C THR A 99 -12.34 17.84 -2.18
N GLY A 100 -12.87 18.35 -3.29
CA GLY A 100 -12.11 19.04 -4.33
C GLY A 100 -11.64 20.42 -3.87
N LYS A 101 -11.02 21.14 -4.81
CA LYS A 101 -10.53 22.50 -4.56
C LYS A 101 -11.69 23.38 -4.05
N ASP A 102 -11.42 24.18 -3.02
CA ASP A 102 -12.40 25.10 -2.42
C ASP A 102 -13.68 24.42 -1.90
N GLY A 103 -13.61 23.13 -1.54
CA GLY A 103 -14.77 22.37 -1.04
C GLY A 103 -15.75 21.92 -2.11
N GLN A 104 -15.38 22.05 -3.39
CA GLN A 104 -16.17 21.54 -4.50
C GLN A 104 -16.10 20.02 -4.59
N ASP A 105 -16.89 19.43 -5.47
CA ASP A 105 -16.84 18.01 -5.74
C ASP A 105 -15.45 17.58 -6.21
N LEU A 106 -15.07 16.34 -5.92
CA LEU A 106 -13.80 15.75 -6.34
C LEU A 106 -13.84 15.34 -7.82
N PHE A 107 -14.29 16.24 -8.70
CA PHE A 107 -14.24 16.06 -10.15
C PHE A 107 -13.10 16.89 -10.73
N PRO A 108 -12.37 16.37 -11.73
CA PRO A 108 -11.48 17.21 -12.52
C PRO A 108 -12.30 18.28 -13.25
N ASP A 109 -11.89 19.54 -13.16
CA ASP A 109 -12.50 20.65 -13.89
C ASP A 109 -12.47 20.36 -15.40
N LYS A 110 -13.47 20.83 -16.17
CA LYS A 110 -13.54 20.60 -17.62
C LYS A 110 -12.25 21.00 -18.35
N ASP A 111 -11.65 22.12 -17.96
CA ASP A 111 -10.38 22.59 -18.52
C ASP A 111 -9.22 21.59 -18.29
N THR A 112 -9.26 20.84 -17.20
CA THR A 112 -8.28 19.77 -16.95
C THR A 112 -8.59 18.54 -17.79
N ILE A 113 -9.86 18.20 -18.02
CA ILE A 113 -10.28 17.09 -18.88
C ILE A 113 -9.86 17.36 -20.33
N ASP A 114 -10.13 18.56 -20.86
CA ASP A 114 -9.80 18.92 -22.23
C ASP A 114 -8.29 18.93 -22.47
N LYS A 115 -7.50 19.47 -21.53
CA LYS A 115 -6.03 19.39 -21.56
C LYS A 115 -5.53 17.95 -21.49
N THR A 116 -6.17 17.08 -20.70
CA THR A 116 -5.80 15.66 -20.66
C THR A 116 -6.13 14.95 -21.96
N ASP A 117 -7.24 15.28 -22.61
CA ASP A 117 -7.65 14.70 -23.89
C ASP A 117 -6.71 15.12 -25.02
N GLU A 118 -6.30 16.39 -25.06
CA GLU A 118 -5.28 16.89 -25.98
C GLU A 118 -3.93 16.20 -25.74
N ALA A 119 -3.47 16.13 -24.49
CA ALA A 119 -2.23 15.44 -24.14
C ALA A 119 -2.29 13.94 -24.47
N LEU A 120 -3.44 13.29 -24.30
CA LEU A 120 -3.67 11.88 -24.66
C LEU A 120 -3.63 11.68 -26.18
N LYS A 121 -4.26 12.58 -26.95
CA LYS A 121 -4.21 12.56 -28.43
C LYS A 121 -2.79 12.74 -28.94
N ASP A 122 -2.05 13.70 -28.39
CA ASP A 122 -0.65 13.94 -28.74
C ASP A 122 0.25 12.74 -28.40
N TYR A 123 -0.01 12.11 -27.26
CA TYR A 123 0.69 10.89 -26.84
C TYR A 123 0.41 9.71 -27.77
N ILE A 124 -0.85 9.48 -28.14
CA ILE A 124 -1.26 8.42 -29.08
C ILE A 124 -0.66 8.67 -30.47
N ASN A 125 -0.57 9.93 -30.89
CA ASN A 125 -0.01 10.33 -32.18
C ASN A 125 1.52 10.40 -32.22
N GLY A 126 2.20 10.03 -31.12
CA GLY A 126 3.66 9.88 -31.09
C GLY A 126 4.46 11.16 -30.82
N ASN A 127 3.80 12.31 -30.60
CA ASN A 127 4.45 13.57 -30.24
C ASN A 127 4.73 13.62 -28.73
N ARG A 128 5.90 13.14 -28.31
CA ARG A 128 6.31 13.07 -26.89
C ARG A 128 6.87 14.40 -26.33
N ALA A 129 6.74 15.51 -27.04
CA ALA A 129 7.41 16.76 -26.68
C ALA A 129 6.76 17.49 -25.47
N ASN A 130 5.47 17.26 -25.20
CA ASN A 130 4.68 18.15 -24.33
C ASN A 130 4.14 17.51 -23.03
N THR A 131 4.66 16.36 -22.58
CA THR A 131 4.13 15.71 -21.35
C THR A 131 4.84 16.15 -20.07
N LYS A 132 5.35 17.38 -20.01
CA LYS A 132 5.78 17.97 -18.72
C LYS A 132 4.57 18.68 -18.12
N THR A 133 3.95 18.07 -17.12
CA THR A 133 3.10 18.80 -16.19
C THR A 133 3.98 19.80 -15.47
N GLU A 134 3.79 21.10 -15.76
CA GLU A 134 4.30 22.15 -14.90
C GLU A 134 3.71 21.93 -13.50
N LYS A 135 4.60 21.67 -12.55
CA LYS A 135 4.23 21.42 -11.16
C LYS A 135 3.74 22.75 -10.57
N PRO A 136 2.63 22.77 -9.81
CA PRO A 136 2.24 23.96 -9.06
C PRO A 136 3.31 24.35 -8.03
#